data_AF-A0A1S8CMB7-F1
#
_entry.id   AF-A0A1S8CMB7-F1
#
_cell.length_a   1.000
_cell.length_b   1.000
_cell.length_c   1.000
_cell.angle_alpha   90.00
_cell.angle_beta   90.00
_cell.angle_gamma   90.00
#
_symmetry.space_group_name_H-M   'P 1'
#
loop_
_entity.id
_entity.type
_entity.pdbx_description
1 polymer ?
#
loop_
_entity_poly.entity_id
_entity_poly.type
_entity_poly.pdbx_seq_one_letter_code
_entity_poly.pdbx_strand_id
1 'polypeptide(L)'
;MKSIIVLLSLVFYSWCASADENKQVGLDKTINDYRVYSLARCITDNYKKMGVDFNKLPVKDNTTGFIDIDNGLAFSAERDNELDKFIEVNTGRFYQPKQQSGDLASINLVVYDCMDFYHSKELKQFLKVLIQKSETDS
;
A
#
# COMPACT_ATOMS: atom_id res chain seq x y z
N MET A 1 39.17 -12.97 -38.43
CA MET A 1 39.05 -13.18 -36.95
C MET A 1 38.86 -11.89 -36.15
N LYS A 2 38.36 -10.78 -36.73
CA LYS A 2 38.04 -9.55 -35.97
C LYS A 2 36.53 -9.28 -35.81
N SER A 3 35.69 -9.97 -36.57
CA SER A 3 34.23 -9.73 -36.56
C SER A 3 33.43 -10.59 -35.56
N ILE A 4 34.06 -11.58 -34.92
CA ILE A 4 33.36 -12.48 -33.96
C ILE A 4 33.31 -11.88 -32.54
N ILE A 5 34.22 -10.96 -32.20
CA ILE A 5 34.30 -10.37 -30.85
C ILE A 5 33.18 -9.33 -30.63
N VAL A 6 32.68 -8.68 -31.70
CA VAL A 6 31.67 -7.62 -31.57
C VAL A 6 30.26 -8.18 -31.30
N LEU A 7 29.95 -9.40 -31.75
CA LEU A 7 28.64 -10.02 -31.55
C LEU A 7 28.41 -10.49 -30.10
N LEU A 8 29.46 -10.86 -29.36
CA LEU A 8 29.33 -11.28 -27.96
C LEU A 8 29.02 -10.11 -27.01
N SER A 9 29.49 -8.91 -27.33
CA SER A 9 29.20 -7.70 -26.53
C SER A 9 27.74 -7.24 -26.59
N LEU A 10 26.99 -7.57 -27.66
CA LEU A 10 25.59 -7.14 -27.79
C LEU A 10 24.60 -8.04 -27.04
N VAL A 11 24.97 -9.28 -26.74
CA VAL A 11 24.09 -10.21 -26.01
C VAL A 11 24.06 -9.90 -24.51
N PHE A 12 25.13 -9.32 -23.95
CA PHE A 12 25.18 -8.97 -22.52
C PHE A 12 24.41 -7.69 -22.17
N TYR A 13 24.24 -6.73 -23.09
CA TYR A 13 23.44 -5.53 -22.80
C TYR A 13 21.94 -5.81 -22.73
N SER A 14 21.44 -6.82 -23.45
CA SER A 14 20.02 -7.17 -23.45
C SER A 14 19.58 -7.85 -22.15
N TRP A 15 20.51 -8.54 -21.45
CA TRP A 15 20.18 -9.29 -20.24
C TRP A 15 20.15 -8.40 -18.98
N CYS A 16 20.93 -7.32 -18.93
CA CYS A 16 20.85 -6.36 -17.82
C CYS A 16 19.58 -5.51 -17.87
N ALA A 17 19.11 -5.12 -19.05
CA ALA A 17 17.89 -4.31 -19.18
C ALA A 17 16.62 -5.07 -18.74
N SER A 18 16.56 -6.37 -19.02
CA SER A 18 15.42 -7.23 -18.69
C SER A 18 15.33 -7.59 -17.20
N ALA A 19 16.44 -7.52 -16.45
CA ALA A 19 16.42 -7.73 -15.00
C ALA A 19 15.84 -6.51 -14.26
N ASP A 20 16.18 -5.29 -14.69
CA ASP A 20 15.74 -4.04 -14.07
C ASP A 20 14.24 -3.78 -14.31
N GLU A 21 13.76 -4.07 -15.52
CA GLU A 21 12.34 -3.96 -15.88
C GLU A 21 11.46 -4.92 -15.07
N ASN A 22 11.89 -6.18 -14.89
CA ASN A 22 11.17 -7.16 -14.06
C ASN A 22 11.16 -6.76 -12.58
N LYS A 23 12.26 -6.21 -12.05
CA LYS A 23 12.31 -5.70 -10.68
C LYS A 23 11.36 -4.52 -10.49
N GLN A 24 11.31 -3.60 -11.45
CA GLN A 24 10.41 -2.46 -11.41
C GLN A 24 8.93 -2.87 -11.48
N VAL A 25 8.58 -3.83 -12.35
CA VAL A 25 7.21 -4.41 -12.42
C VAL A 25 6.82 -5.07 -11.10
N GLY A 26 7.74 -5.82 -10.48
CA GLY A 26 7.53 -6.42 -9.16
C GLY A 26 7.26 -5.38 -8.07
N LEU A 27 8.09 -4.33 -8.00
CA LEU A 27 7.93 -3.24 -7.04
C LEU A 27 6.60 -2.50 -7.22
N ASP A 28 6.23 -2.18 -8.45
CA ASP A 28 4.96 -1.48 -8.72
C ASP A 28 3.74 -2.34 -8.35
N LYS A 29 3.81 -3.67 -8.55
CA LYS A 29 2.78 -4.59 -8.06
C LYS A 29 2.68 -4.55 -6.53
N THR A 30 3.80 -4.71 -5.83
CA THR A 30 3.83 -4.69 -4.36
C THR A 30 3.32 -3.37 -3.79
N ILE A 31 3.68 -2.23 -4.40
CA ILE A 31 3.15 -0.92 -4.01
C ILE A 31 1.62 -0.88 -4.16
N ASN A 32 1.09 -1.41 -5.25
CA ASN A 32 -0.36 -1.43 -5.46
C ASN A 32 -1.07 -2.34 -4.45
N ASP A 33 -0.52 -3.51 -4.16
CA ASP A 33 -1.06 -4.40 -3.14
C ASP A 33 -1.10 -3.68 -1.77
N TYR A 34 -0.01 -3.04 -1.36
CA TYR A 34 0.02 -2.30 -0.09
C TYR A 34 -0.82 -1.00 -0.08
N ARG A 35 -1.16 -0.44 -1.23
CA ARG A 35 -2.19 0.60 -1.31
C ARG A 35 -3.56 0.03 -1.03
N VAL A 36 -3.90 -1.14 -1.57
CA VAL A 36 -5.16 -1.84 -1.26
C VAL A 36 -5.23 -2.19 0.22
N TYR A 37 -4.13 -2.65 0.82
CA TYR A 37 -4.02 -2.84 2.27
C TYR A 37 -4.36 -1.56 3.03
N SER A 38 -3.75 -0.44 2.63
CA SER A 38 -3.94 0.87 3.27
C SER A 38 -5.37 1.37 3.15
N LEU A 39 -6.02 1.13 2.01
CA LEU A 39 -7.44 1.43 1.80
C LEU A 39 -8.34 0.61 2.73
N ALA A 40 -8.11 -0.71 2.78
CA ALA A 40 -8.88 -1.61 3.64
C ALA A 40 -8.77 -1.24 5.12
N ARG A 41 -7.56 -0.88 5.58
CA ARG A 41 -7.31 -0.34 6.93
C ARG A 41 -8.04 0.97 7.17
N CYS A 42 -7.86 1.95 6.28
CA CYS A 42 -8.49 3.28 6.39
C CYS A 42 -10.01 3.17 6.57
N ILE A 43 -10.67 2.36 5.75
CA ILE A 43 -12.12 2.14 5.83
C ILE A 43 -12.46 1.46 7.16
N THR A 44 -11.82 0.32 7.45
CA THR A 44 -12.15 -0.47 8.65
C THR A 44 -12.01 0.33 9.93
N ASP A 45 -10.90 1.05 10.09
CA ASP A 45 -10.60 1.75 11.34
C ASP A 45 -11.50 2.98 11.54
N ASN A 46 -11.83 3.71 10.46
CA ASN A 46 -12.77 4.84 10.55
C ASN A 46 -14.21 4.37 10.81
N TYR A 47 -14.68 3.28 10.19
CA TYR A 47 -15.99 2.72 10.47
C TYR A 47 -16.08 2.12 11.88
N LYS A 48 -15.00 1.54 12.39
CA LYS A 48 -14.92 1.06 13.78
C LYS A 48 -15.10 2.18 14.79
N LYS A 49 -14.55 3.38 14.53
CA LYS A 49 -14.76 4.58 15.36
C LYS A 49 -16.23 5.05 15.39
N MET A 50 -17.04 4.61 14.41
CA MET A 50 -18.50 4.85 14.36
C MET A 50 -19.32 3.66 14.89
N GLY A 51 -18.68 2.65 15.48
CA GLY A 51 -19.34 1.47 16.04
C GLY A 51 -19.58 0.34 15.05
N VAL A 52 -19.12 0.46 13.80
CA VAL A 52 -19.21 -0.60 12.79
C VAL A 52 -17.92 -1.42 12.80
N ASP A 53 -17.99 -2.63 13.34
CA ASP A 53 -16.83 -3.54 13.40
C ASP A 53 -16.99 -4.68 12.38
N PHE A 54 -16.30 -4.56 11.24
CA PHE A 54 -16.35 -5.56 10.17
C PHE A 54 -15.82 -6.94 10.60
N ASN A 55 -15.01 -7.02 11.67
CA ASN A 55 -14.52 -8.31 12.18
C ASN A 55 -15.62 -9.16 12.84
N LYS A 56 -16.77 -8.56 13.12
CA LYS A 56 -17.94 -9.24 13.71
C LYS A 56 -18.89 -9.77 12.64
N LEU A 57 -18.60 -9.58 11.35
CA LEU A 57 -19.41 -10.15 10.28
C LEU A 57 -19.26 -11.68 10.23
N PRO A 58 -20.30 -12.42 9.82
CA PRO A 58 -20.23 -13.87 9.67
C PRO A 58 -19.18 -14.33 8.66
N VAL A 59 -18.95 -13.53 7.61
CA VAL A 59 -17.90 -13.73 6.61
C VAL A 59 -16.83 -12.66 6.85
N LYS A 60 -15.60 -13.09 7.08
CA LYS A 60 -14.48 -12.21 7.38
C LYS A 60 -13.80 -11.75 6.09
N ASP A 61 -13.52 -10.45 6.02
CA ASP A 61 -12.61 -9.90 5.02
C ASP A 61 -11.17 -10.15 5.49
N ASN A 62 -10.36 -10.81 4.65
CA ASN A 62 -8.95 -11.09 4.93
C ASN A 62 -8.02 -10.36 3.95
N THR A 63 -8.46 -9.29 3.29
CA THR A 63 -7.64 -8.55 2.31
C THR A 63 -6.33 -8.09 2.93
N THR A 64 -6.35 -7.55 4.15
CA THR A 64 -5.13 -7.10 4.84
C THR A 64 -4.20 -8.26 5.18
N GLY A 65 -4.72 -9.38 5.68
CA GLY A 65 -3.93 -10.58 5.98
C GLY A 65 -3.33 -11.20 4.72
N PHE A 66 -4.11 -11.32 3.65
CA PHE A 66 -3.64 -11.86 2.37
C PHE A 66 -2.52 -11.02 1.76
N ILE A 67 -2.69 -9.69 1.72
CA ILE A 67 -1.67 -8.81 1.16
C ILE A 67 -0.40 -8.82 2.00
N ASP A 68 -0.52 -8.74 3.32
CA ASP A 68 0.66 -8.56 4.14
C ASP A 68 1.40 -9.87 4.44
N ILE A 69 0.67 -10.94 4.78
CA ILE A 69 1.25 -12.23 5.21
C ILE A 69 1.41 -13.18 4.03
N ASP A 70 0.35 -13.41 3.25
CA ASP A 70 0.36 -14.48 2.24
C ASP A 70 1.09 -14.08 0.95
N ASN A 71 0.99 -12.81 0.55
CA ASN A 71 1.52 -12.30 -0.72
C ASN A 71 2.53 -11.15 -0.58
N GLY A 72 2.87 -10.76 0.65
CA GLY A 72 3.58 -9.51 0.92
C GLY A 72 4.88 -9.67 1.68
N LEU A 73 5.27 -8.55 2.29
CA LEU A 73 6.49 -8.36 3.05
C LEU A 73 6.30 -8.54 4.56
N ALA A 74 5.08 -8.87 5.01
CA ALA A 74 4.71 -9.10 6.39
C ALA A 74 5.02 -7.93 7.34
N PHE A 75 4.81 -6.69 6.90
CA PHE A 75 5.04 -5.49 7.71
C PHE A 75 4.24 -5.51 9.02
N SER A 76 3.04 -6.08 9.03
CA SER A 76 2.18 -6.15 10.22
C SER A 76 2.57 -7.24 11.23
N ALA A 77 3.59 -8.07 10.94
CA ALA A 77 4.15 -9.00 11.92
C ALA A 77 4.84 -8.28 13.09
N GLU A 78 5.31 -7.05 12.86
CA GLU A 78 5.89 -6.22 13.91
C GLU A 78 4.80 -5.51 14.73
N ARG A 79 4.95 -5.53 16.07
CA ARG A 79 4.15 -4.65 16.92
C ARG A 79 4.46 -3.20 16.55
N ASP A 80 3.40 -2.39 16.42
CA ASP A 80 3.51 -0.97 16.10
C ASP A 80 4.16 -0.69 14.73
N ASN A 81 3.84 -1.51 13.72
CA ASN A 81 4.42 -1.40 12.38
C ASN A 81 4.25 0.02 11.78
N GLU A 82 5.29 0.45 11.06
CA GLU A 82 5.40 1.81 10.53
C GLU A 82 4.26 2.16 9.56
N LEU A 83 3.74 1.18 8.81
CA LEU A 83 2.67 1.38 7.85
C LEU A 83 1.33 1.68 8.53
N ASP A 84 0.91 0.87 9.50
CA ASP A 84 -0.35 1.08 10.24
C ASP A 84 -0.34 2.43 10.98
N LYS A 85 0.81 2.81 11.57
CA LYS A 85 0.98 4.15 12.16
C LYS A 85 0.81 5.26 11.13
N PHE A 86 1.46 5.13 9.97
CA PHE A 86 1.34 6.11 8.90
C PHE A 86 -0.11 6.26 8.45
N ILE A 87 -0.83 5.15 8.28
CA ILE A 87 -2.25 5.15 7.90
C ILE A 87 -3.10 5.84 8.97
N GLU A 88 -2.94 5.49 10.25
CA GLU A 88 -3.74 6.08 11.34
C GLU A 88 -3.49 7.59 11.49
N VAL A 89 -2.23 8.03 11.40
CA VAL A 89 -1.88 9.47 11.48
C VAL A 89 -2.55 10.27 10.36
N ASN A 90 -2.59 9.72 9.15
CA ASN A 90 -3.12 10.44 7.98
C ASN A 90 -4.64 10.32 7.82
N THR A 91 -5.26 9.25 8.33
CA THR A 91 -6.65 8.91 8.02
C THR A 91 -7.55 8.79 9.24
N GLY A 92 -7.00 8.76 10.46
CA GLY A 92 -7.71 8.41 11.68
C GLY A 92 -8.84 9.37 12.09
N ARG A 93 -9.04 10.48 11.38
CA ARG A 93 -10.10 11.47 11.62
C ARG A 93 -11.16 11.53 10.51
N PHE A 94 -11.07 10.70 9.47
CA PHE A 94 -12.00 10.75 8.34
C PHE A 94 -13.45 10.39 8.72
N TYR A 95 -13.65 9.70 9.86
CA TYR A 95 -14.97 9.44 10.42
C TYR A 95 -15.72 10.71 10.90
N GLN A 96 -15.02 11.82 11.11
CA GLN A 96 -15.63 13.05 11.63
C GLN A 96 -16.45 13.75 10.53
N PRO A 97 -17.55 14.44 10.90
CA PRO A 97 -18.28 15.26 9.95
C PRO A 97 -17.40 16.33 9.31
N LYS A 98 -17.69 16.67 8.05
CA LYS A 98 -16.89 17.66 7.29
C LYS A 98 -17.12 19.10 7.75
N GLN A 99 -18.26 19.36 8.38
CA GLN A 99 -18.64 20.70 8.85
C GLN A 99 -19.26 20.60 10.25
N GLN A 100 -19.27 21.72 10.97
CA GLN A 100 -19.93 21.80 12.28
C GLN A 100 -21.42 22.16 12.17
N SER A 101 -21.85 22.67 11.01
CA SER A 101 -23.21 23.16 10.76
C SER A 101 -23.61 22.98 9.29
N GLY A 102 -24.90 22.98 9.00
CA GLY A 102 -25.44 22.77 7.65
C GLY A 102 -25.56 21.30 7.29
N ASP A 103 -25.87 21.02 6.02
CA ASP A 103 -26.23 19.68 5.55
C ASP A 103 -25.11 18.64 5.71
N LEU A 104 -23.86 19.07 5.82
CA LEU A 104 -22.70 18.19 6.03
C LEU A 104 -22.32 17.99 7.50
N ALA A 105 -23.07 18.57 8.45
CA ALA A 105 -22.78 18.44 9.88
C ALA A 105 -23.05 17.04 10.43
N SER A 106 -23.87 16.25 9.74
CA SER A 106 -24.21 14.88 10.12
C SER A 106 -23.64 13.84 9.14
N ILE A 107 -22.78 14.25 8.21
CA ILE A 107 -22.29 13.39 7.11
C ILE A 107 -20.76 13.32 7.19
N ASN A 108 -20.24 12.09 7.16
CA ASN A 108 -18.83 11.83 6.86
C ASN A 108 -18.68 11.37 5.41
N LEU A 109 -17.46 11.42 4.90
CA LEU A 109 -17.12 10.98 3.54
C LEU A 109 -15.99 9.95 3.59
N VAL A 110 -16.01 9.04 4.58
CA VAL A 110 -14.92 8.10 4.84
C VAL A 110 -14.45 7.37 3.59
N VAL A 111 -15.39 6.82 2.80
CA VAL A 111 -15.05 6.09 1.57
C VAL A 111 -14.35 7.01 0.57
N TYR A 112 -14.83 8.23 0.38
CA TYR A 112 -14.23 9.20 -0.53
C TYR A 112 -12.82 9.60 -0.07
N ASP A 113 -12.66 9.94 1.21
CA ASP A 113 -11.38 10.36 1.76
C ASP A 113 -10.34 9.22 1.77
N CYS A 114 -10.77 7.99 2.04
CA CYS A 114 -9.90 6.82 1.95
C CYS A 114 -9.48 6.51 0.51
N MET A 115 -10.35 6.75 -0.48
CA MET A 115 -10.00 6.63 -1.90
C MET A 115 -9.00 7.70 -2.33
N ASP A 116 -9.17 8.95 -1.87
CA ASP A 116 -8.19 10.01 -2.11
C ASP A 116 -6.83 9.65 -1.49
N PHE A 117 -6.82 9.12 -0.26
CA PHE A 117 -5.60 8.63 0.39
C PHE A 117 -4.95 7.48 -0.38
N TYR A 118 -5.73 6.50 -0.86
CA TYR A 118 -5.26 5.39 -1.70
C TYR A 118 -4.53 5.89 -2.96
N HIS A 119 -5.04 6.94 -3.60
CA HIS A 119 -4.46 7.55 -4.79
C HIS A 119 -3.31 8.54 -4.50
N SER A 120 -3.09 8.91 -3.24
CA SER A 120 -2.12 9.94 -2.84
C SER A 120 -0.69 9.61 -3.26
N LYS A 121 0.09 10.66 -3.52
CA LYS A 121 1.52 10.55 -3.84
C LYS A 121 2.32 10.23 -2.58
N GLU A 122 1.87 10.76 -1.46
CA GLU A 122 2.40 10.60 -0.12
C GLU A 122 2.42 9.12 0.27
N LEU A 123 1.29 8.42 0.15
CA LEU A 123 1.23 6.97 0.39
C LEU A 123 2.16 6.21 -0.57
N LYS A 124 2.18 6.56 -1.87
CA LYS A 124 3.06 5.91 -2.84
C LYS A 124 4.54 6.02 -2.45
N GLN A 125 4.96 7.22 -2.08
CA GLN A 125 6.35 7.52 -1.73
C GLN A 125 6.74 6.83 -0.43
N PHE A 126 5.86 6.89 0.58
CA PHE A 126 6.06 6.19 1.84
C PHE A 126 6.25 4.68 1.62
N LEU A 127 5.36 4.04 0.86
CA LEU A 127 5.46 2.62 0.53
C LEU A 127 6.74 2.28 -0.22
N LYS A 128 7.16 3.11 -1.18
CA LYS A 128 8.45 2.91 -1.88
C LYS A 128 9.63 2.86 -0.91
N VAL A 129 9.71 3.83 0.00
CA VAL A 129 10.78 3.91 0.99
C VAL A 129 10.73 2.73 1.95
N LEU A 130 9.53 2.39 2.44
CA LEU A 130 9.35 1.28 3.38
C LEU A 130 9.75 -0.07 2.76
N ILE A 131 9.32 -0.34 1.53
CA ILE A 131 9.67 -1.56 0.79
C ILE A 131 11.19 -1.63 0.55
N GLN A 132 11.80 -0.54 0.08
CA GLN A 132 13.24 -0.49 -0.13
C GLN A 132 14.02 -0.75 1.16
N LYS A 133 13.58 -0.20 2.29
CA LYS A 133 14.18 -0.46 3.60
C LYS A 133 14.09 -1.94 4.00
N SER A 134 12.94 -2.58 3.77
CA SER A 134 12.81 -4.02 4.07
C SER A 134 13.68 -4.93 3.21
N GLU A 135 13.97 -4.54 1.97
CA GLU A 135 14.91 -5.26 1.10
C GLU A 135 16.38 -5.11 1.55
N THR A 136 16.73 -4.03 2.26
CA THR A 136 18.11 -3.80 2.74
C THR A 136 18.38 -4.42 4.11
N ASP A 137 17.33 -4.62 4.91
CA ASP A 137 17.43 -5.18 6.27
C ASP A 137 17.30 -6.72 6.29
N SER A 138 16.99 -7.34 5.13
CA SER A 138 16.91 -8.79 4.90
C SER A 138 18.23 -9.39 4.43
#